data_AF-A0AA46TMN8-F1
#
_entry.id   AF-A0AA46TMN8-F1
#
_cell.length_a   1.000
_cell.length_b   1.000
_cell.length_c   1.000
_cell.angle_alpha   90.00
_cell.angle_beta   90.00
_cell.angle_gamma   90.00
#
_symmetry.space_group_name_H-M   'P 1'
#
loop_
_entity.id
_entity.type
_entity.pdbx_description
1 polymer ?
#
loop_
_entity_poly.entity_id
_entity_poly.type
_entity_poly.pdbx_seq_one_letter_code
_entity_poly.pdbx_strand_id
1 'polypeptide(L)' 'MTMQFTWQGCDSALAAPLVLDLVRLVARAHALGDSGPLPALGFFFKAPLASDEHRLAEQWDALRTWTHDCGERVAP' A
#
# COMPACT_ATOMS: atom_id res chain seq x y z
N MET A 1 30.89 -15.39 -3.11
CA MET A 1 30.24 -14.96 -1.85
C MET A 1 28.78 -15.41 -1.92
N THR A 2 28.22 -15.94 -0.83
CA THR A 2 26.89 -16.59 -0.82
C THR A 2 26.09 -16.15 0.40
N MET A 3 24.77 -15.98 0.21
CA MET A 3 23.81 -15.66 1.26
C MET A 3 22.68 -16.70 1.22
N GLN A 4 22.30 -17.24 2.38
CA GLN A 4 21.19 -18.16 2.53
C GLN A 4 20.20 -17.59 3.55
N PHE A 5 18.92 -17.70 3.26
CA PHE A 5 17.84 -17.19 4.09
C PHE A 5 16.65 -18.14 4.07
N THR A 6 16.03 -18.37 5.23
CA THR A 6 14.78 -19.12 5.36
C THR A 6 13.72 -18.20 5.94
N TRP A 7 12.62 -18.02 5.22
CA TRP A 7 11.43 -17.32 5.70
C TRP A 7 10.37 -18.33 6.09
N GLN A 8 9.89 -18.26 7.34
CA GLN A 8 8.75 -19.03 7.80
C GLN A 8 7.72 -18.07 8.39
N GLY A 9 6.51 -18.10 7.85
CA GLY A 9 5.39 -17.31 8.31
C GLY A 9 4.09 -17.94 7.83
N CYS A 10 3.01 -17.72 8.56
CA CYS A 10 1.68 -18.11 8.10
C CYS A 10 1.19 -17.07 7.09
N ASP A 11 1.04 -17.47 5.83
CA ASP A 11 0.62 -16.57 4.73
C ASP A 11 -0.66 -15.82 5.07
N SER A 12 -1.66 -16.51 5.61
CA SER A 12 -2.93 -15.88 5.98
C SER A 12 -2.77 -14.86 7.10
N ALA A 13 -1.90 -15.13 8.09
CA ALA A 13 -1.65 -14.20 9.18
C ALA A 13 -0.92 -12.94 8.70
N LEU A 14 -0.06 -13.07 7.68
CA LEU A 14 0.63 -11.93 7.08
C LEU A 14 -0.27 -11.13 6.10
N ALA A 15 -1.15 -11.80 5.36
CA ALA A 15 -1.99 -11.18 4.34
C ALA A 15 -3.28 -10.55 4.89
N ALA A 16 -3.94 -11.18 5.85
CA ALA A 16 -5.21 -10.69 6.41
C ALA A 16 -5.18 -9.22 6.88
N PRO A 17 -4.17 -8.75 7.65
CA PRO A 17 -4.12 -7.35 8.06
C PRO A 17 -3.94 -6.40 6.86
N LEU A 18 -3.16 -6.79 5.85
CA LEU A 18 -2.95 -5.98 4.64
C LEU A 18 -4.25 -5.75 3.87
N VAL A 19 -5.14 -6.75 3.84
CA VAL A 19 -6.47 -6.61 3.23
C VAL A 19 -7.32 -5.59 3.98
N LEU A 20 -7.30 -5.60 5.32
CA LEU A 20 -8.04 -4.64 6.13
C LEU A 20 -7.53 -3.21 5.89
N ASP A 21 -6.21 -3.03 5.83
CA ASP A 21 -5.61 -1.74 5.56
C ASP A 21 -5.96 -1.23 4.15
N LEU A 22 -5.84 -2.09 3.13
CA LEU A 22 -6.24 -1.77 1.76
C LEU A 22 -7.70 -1.31 1.68
N VAL A 23 -8.64 -2.04 2.29
CA VAL A 23 -10.06 -1.66 2.28
C VAL A 23 -10.28 -0.30 2.93
N ARG A 24 -9.64 -0.03 4.07
CA ARG A 24 -9.80 1.25 4.78
C ARG A 24 -9.26 2.42 3.97
N LEU A 25 -8.09 2.24 3.35
CA LEU A 25 -7.43 3.27 2.54
C LEU A 25 -8.21 3.54 1.25
N VAL A 26 -8.65 2.50 0.54
CA VAL A 26 -9.47 2.63 -0.68
C VAL A 26 -10.82 3.25 -0.35
N ALA A 27 -11.46 2.88 0.75
CA ALA A 27 -12.72 3.50 1.19
C ALA A 27 -12.55 5.00 1.47
N ARG A 28 -11.43 5.41 2.08
CA ARG A 28 -11.11 6.83 2.29
C ARG A 28 -10.91 7.55 0.97
N ALA A 29 -10.11 6.99 0.05
CA ALA A 29 -9.88 7.57 -1.28
C ALA A 29 -11.20 7.75 -2.04
N HIS A 30 -12.04 6.71 -2.02
CA HIS A 30 -13.36 6.73 -2.65
C HIS A 30 -14.27 7.82 -2.07
N ALA A 31 -14.31 7.97 -0.73
CA ALA A 31 -15.08 9.03 -0.07
C ALA A 31 -14.59 10.45 -0.43
N LEU A 32 -13.33 10.58 -0.83
CA LEU A 32 -12.75 11.84 -1.30
C LEU A 32 -12.93 12.07 -2.82
N GLY A 33 -13.63 11.15 -3.51
CA GLY A 33 -13.89 11.22 -4.94
C GLY A 33 -12.78 10.65 -5.83
N ASP A 34 -11.74 10.02 -5.25
CA ASP A 34 -10.68 9.42 -6.04
C ASP A 34 -11.20 8.21 -6.84
N SER A 35 -10.67 8.02 -8.05
CA SER A 35 -11.01 6.92 -8.93
C SER A 35 -9.81 6.50 -9.79
N GLY A 36 -9.85 5.27 -10.31
CA GLY A 36 -8.74 4.69 -11.06
C GLY A 36 -7.64 4.10 -10.17
N PRO A 37 -6.47 3.76 -10.74
CA PRO A 37 -5.33 3.26 -9.98
C PRO A 37 -4.87 4.26 -8.91
N LEU A 38 -4.49 3.76 -7.73
CA LEU A 38 -3.91 4.53 -6.63
C LEU A 38 -2.43 4.14 -6.46
N PRO A 39 -1.47 4.82 -7.13
CA PRO A 39 -0.06 4.40 -7.15
C PRO A 39 0.59 4.28 -5.77
N ALA A 40 0.15 5.11 -4.81
CA ALA A 40 0.64 5.08 -3.43
C ALA A 40 0.32 3.78 -2.68
N LEU A 41 -0.64 2.97 -3.17
CA LEU A 41 -0.93 1.66 -2.61
C LEU A 41 0.00 0.55 -3.15
N GLY A 42 1.00 0.90 -3.97
CA GLY A 42 1.96 -0.06 -4.52
C GLY A 42 2.68 -0.91 -3.47
N PHE A 43 2.86 -0.38 -2.25
CA PHE A 43 3.44 -1.08 -1.09
C PHE A 43 2.80 -2.44 -0.79
N PHE A 44 1.51 -2.60 -1.07
CA PHE A 44 0.76 -3.83 -0.76
C PHE A 44 0.90 -4.92 -1.85
N PHE A 45 1.52 -4.62 -2.99
CA PHE A 45 1.49 -5.48 -4.17
C PHE A 45 2.89 -5.83 -4.67
N LYS A 46 3.07 -7.09 -5.09
CA LYS A 46 4.29 -7.56 -5.75
C LYS A 46 4.49 -6.92 -7.14
N ALA A 47 3.39 -6.57 -7.80
CA ALA A 47 3.35 -5.91 -9.10
C ALA A 47 2.41 -4.70 -8.98
N PRO A 48 2.91 -3.53 -8.56
CA PRO A 48 2.09 -2.35 -8.37
C PRO A 48 1.54 -1.84 -9.70
N LEU A 49 0.31 -1.35 -9.70
CA LEU A 49 -0.30 -0.69 -10.87
C LEU A 49 0.07 0.79 -10.87
N ALA A 50 0.35 1.33 -12.06
CA ALA A 50 0.66 2.75 -12.29
C ALA A 50 1.87 3.27 -11.47
N SER A 51 2.82 2.40 -11.15
CA SER A 51 4.11 2.71 -10.54
C SER A 51 5.14 1.68 -10.98
N ASP A 52 6.35 2.13 -11.33
CA ASP A 52 7.50 1.26 -11.61
C ASP A 52 8.43 1.10 -10.39
N GLU A 53 8.08 1.69 -9.25
CA GLU A 53 8.88 1.60 -8.02
C GLU A 53 8.65 0.26 -7.31
N HIS A 54 9.73 -0.44 -6.96
CA HIS A 54 9.74 -1.76 -6.31
C HIS A 54 10.53 -1.79 -4.99
N ARG A 55 11.18 -0.69 -4.60
CA ARG A 55 11.92 -0.57 -3.34
C ARG A 55 10.93 -0.35 -2.21
N LEU A 56 10.88 -1.30 -1.28
CA LEU A 56 9.94 -1.29 -0.16
C LEU A 56 9.96 0.01 0.67
N ALA A 57 11.14 0.59 0.91
CA ALA A 57 11.29 1.83 1.67
C ALA A 57 10.67 3.04 0.95
N GLU A 58 10.92 3.19 -0.35
CA GLU A 58 10.36 4.30 -1.14
C GLU A 58 8.82 4.16 -1.26
N GLN A 59 8.32 2.93 -1.45
CA GLN A 59 6.89 2.66 -1.47
C GLN A 59 6.23 2.98 -0.12
N TRP A 60 6.92 2.72 1.01
CA TRP A 60 6.45 3.05 2.34
C TRP A 60 6.35 4.58 2.55
N ASP A 61 7.36 5.33 2.13
CA ASP A 61 7.35 6.80 2.23
C ASP A 61 6.29 7.44 1.33
N ALA A 62 6.08 6.89 0.14
CA ALA A 62 4.99 7.30 -0.75
C ALA A 62 3.61 7.04 -0.13
N LEU A 63 3.40 5.84 0.45
CA LEU A 63 2.18 5.50 1.17
C LEU A 63 1.94 6.47 2.33
N ARG A 64 2.95 6.72 3.17
CA ARG A 64 2.83 7.64 4.31
C ARG A 64 2.45 9.04 3.90
N THR A 65 3.15 9.61 2.92
CA THR A 65 2.86 10.95 2.38
C THR A 65 1.42 11.02 1.89
N TRP A 66 1.01 10.06 1.07
CA TRP A 66 -0.35 10.01 0.53
C TRP A 66 -1.43 9.84 1.61
N THR A 67 -1.20 9.01 2.63
CA THR A 67 -2.15 8.84 3.73
C THR A 67 -2.31 10.11 4.57
N HIS A 68 -1.23 10.86 4.78
CA HIS A 68 -1.28 12.15 5.45
C HIS A 68 -2.14 13.15 4.66
N ASP A 69 -1.91 13.27 3.36
CA ASP A 69 -2.69 14.14 2.48
C ASP A 69 -4.17 13.75 2.45
N CYS A 70 -4.48 12.45 2.41
CA CYS A 70 -5.85 11.96 2.52
C CYS A 70 -6.50 12.24 3.88
N GLY A 71 -5.72 12.38 4.95
CA GLY A 71 -6.20 12.80 6.26
C GLY A 71 -6.69 14.24 6.27
N GLU A 72 -5.95 15.14 5.63
CA GLU A 72 -6.23 16.58 5.58
C GLU A 72 -7.34 16.96 4.60
N ARG A 73 -7.58 16.15 3.57
CA ARG A 73 -8.64 16.39 2.58
C ARG A 73 -10.04 16.30 3.19
N VAL A 74 -10.90 17.26 2.85
CA VAL A 74 -12.33 17.22 3.18
C VAL A 74 -13.09 16.58 2.02
N ALA A 75 -14.02 15.67 2.33
CA ALA A 75 -14.86 15.04 1.32
C ALA A 75 -15.78 16.10 0.67
N PRO A 76 -16.05 15.99 -0.64
CA PRO A 76 -16.92 16.91 -1.37
C PRO A 76 -18.38 16.87 -0.90
#